data_AF-A0A0R0LSD4-F1
#
_entry.id   AF-A0A0R0LSD4-F1
#
_cell.length_a   1.000
_cell.length_b   1.000
_cell.length_c   1.000
_cell.angle_alpha   90.00
_cell.angle_beta   90.00
_cell.angle_gamma   90.00
#
_symmetry.space_group_name_H-M   'P 1'
#
loop_
_entity.id
_entity.type
_entity.pdbx_description
1 polymer ?
#
loop_
_entity_poly.entity_id
_entity_poly.type
_entity_poly.pdbx_seq_one_letter_code
_entity_poly.pdbx_strand_id
1 'polypeptide(L)'
;MLFSKIIMSVSLKNILVVLTLLNIFKCDNTNVLPSADTMTKVIKYKFYISPFAEAKYYNEGKNVEDLVNFVSSELERALNLYLEKSDRPTTIVFEPLFIKEIPPNIELDKCDTNLIELANILNNLLMETSDTSVIAMFSCPSLPYKDTFNTTGQEVPYITHELSPLCTTRTLLFMETEQPKFLAAVSTALMRAAGVNVSNPLMFEEVSNGDEGVRFDIRVSNESMERIKENRCFYNH
;
A
#
# COMPACT_ATOMS: atom_id res chain seq x y z
N MET A 1 -17.22 4.49 4.01
CA MET A 1 -17.73 5.26 5.18
C MET A 1 -16.72 5.35 6.34
N LEU A 2 -15.71 4.46 6.42
CA LEU A 2 -14.62 4.52 7.43
C LEU A 2 -13.65 5.69 7.23
N PHE A 3 -13.24 6.03 6.00
CA PHE A 3 -12.41 7.22 5.77
C PHE A 3 -13.09 8.54 6.16
N SER A 4 -14.42 8.62 6.06
CA SER A 4 -15.20 9.77 6.60
C SER A 4 -15.24 9.77 8.13
N LYS A 5 -15.10 8.63 8.80
CA LYS A 5 -14.98 8.55 10.27
C LYS A 5 -13.57 8.86 10.75
N ILE A 6 -12.53 8.46 10.02
CA ILE A 6 -11.15 8.89 10.27
C ILE A 6 -11.02 10.43 10.12
N ILE A 7 -11.88 11.08 9.33
CA ILE A 7 -11.94 12.54 9.17
C ILE A 7 -12.62 13.27 10.35
N MET A 8 -13.38 12.59 11.21
CA MET A 8 -14.10 13.23 12.32
C MET A 8 -13.73 12.60 13.66
N SER A 9 -12.90 13.34 14.42
CA SER A 9 -12.54 13.09 15.82
C SER A 9 -11.50 11.99 16.05
N VAL A 10 -10.22 12.35 16.10
CA VAL A 10 -9.29 11.67 17.01
C VAL A 10 -8.32 12.68 17.65
N SER A 11 -8.56 12.97 18.93
CA SER A 11 -7.62 13.65 19.84
C SER A 11 -6.62 12.61 20.34
N LEU A 12 -5.34 12.79 19.99
CA LEU A 12 -4.26 11.81 20.22
C LEU A 12 -3.66 11.95 21.62
N LYS A 13 -4.06 11.07 22.54
CA LYS A 13 -3.18 10.55 23.60
C LYS A 13 -3.24 9.03 23.50
N ASN A 14 -2.17 8.43 22.98
CA ASN A 14 -1.91 6.99 22.82
C ASN A 14 -2.76 6.29 21.74
N ILE A 15 -2.25 6.23 20.51
CA ILE A 15 -2.72 5.30 19.47
C ILE A 15 -1.63 4.24 19.27
N LEU A 16 -1.96 2.97 19.53
CA LEU A 16 -1.13 1.82 19.18
C LEU A 16 -1.73 1.20 17.91
N VAL A 17 -1.05 1.37 16.77
CA VAL A 17 -1.44 0.69 15.52
C VAL A 17 -0.74 -0.66 15.47
N VAL A 18 -1.50 -1.74 15.57
CA VAL A 18 -0.99 -3.12 15.47
C VAL A 18 -1.63 -3.75 14.25
N LEU A 19 -0.83 -4.09 13.22
CA LEU A 19 -1.30 -4.96 12.13
C LEU A 19 -1.58 -6.34 12.72
N THR A 20 -2.85 -6.62 13.01
CA THR A 20 -3.31 -7.92 13.49
C THR A 20 -4.31 -8.50 12.49
N LEU A 21 -3.90 -9.54 11.77
CA LEU A 21 -4.80 -10.35 10.95
C LEU A 21 -5.49 -11.37 11.87
N LEU A 22 -6.78 -11.19 12.14
CA LEU A 22 -7.62 -12.15 12.88
C LEU A 22 -8.49 -12.96 11.92
N ASN A 23 -8.46 -14.29 12.13
CA ASN A 23 -9.00 -15.36 11.29
C ASN A 23 -10.53 -15.41 11.16
N ILE A 24 -11.01 -15.83 9.97
CA ILE A 24 -12.14 -16.76 9.82
C ILE A 24 -11.77 -17.82 8.77
N PHE A 25 -10.88 -18.76 9.09
CA PHE A 25 -10.89 -20.09 8.47
C PHE A 25 -10.44 -21.10 9.52
N LYS A 26 -11.29 -22.12 9.75
CA LYS A 26 -10.94 -23.32 10.49
C LYS A 26 -9.82 -24.01 9.73
N CYS A 27 -8.59 -23.95 10.23
CA CYS A 27 -7.53 -24.84 9.77
C CYS A 27 -7.88 -26.24 10.25
N ASP A 28 -8.21 -27.14 9.32
CA ASP A 28 -8.24 -28.57 9.60
C ASP A 28 -6.79 -29.04 9.80
N ASN A 29 -6.52 -29.67 10.94
CA ASN A 29 -5.19 -30.16 11.29
C ASN A 29 -4.85 -31.39 10.43
N THR A 30 -4.28 -31.15 9.26
CA THR A 30 -3.53 -32.19 8.55
C THR A 30 -2.07 -31.77 8.47
N ASN A 31 -1.21 -32.57 9.10
CA ASN A 31 0.24 -32.49 8.96
C ASN A 31 0.62 -32.65 7.48
N VAL A 32 0.82 -31.53 6.78
CA VAL A 32 1.38 -31.52 5.43
C VAL A 32 2.89 -31.38 5.58
N LEU A 33 3.61 -32.45 5.24
CA LEU A 33 5.07 -32.40 5.04
C LEU A 33 5.41 -31.27 4.06
N PRO A 34 6.52 -30.53 4.23
CA PRO A 34 6.94 -29.54 3.26
C PRO A 34 7.45 -30.28 2.02
N SER A 35 6.63 -30.36 0.97
CA SER A 35 7.08 -30.84 -0.34
C SER A 35 6.48 -30.01 -1.47
N ALA A 36 7.12 -28.89 -1.77
CA ALA A 36 7.19 -28.21 -3.07
C ALA A 36 8.14 -27.03 -2.90
N ASP A 37 8.96 -26.73 -3.91
CA ASP A 37 9.81 -25.54 -3.91
C ASP A 37 8.94 -24.29 -3.63
N THR A 38 9.09 -23.69 -2.45
CA THR A 38 8.39 -22.44 -2.12
C THR A 38 8.81 -21.39 -3.12
N MET A 39 7.86 -20.86 -3.88
CA MET A 39 8.15 -19.88 -4.90
C MET A 39 8.28 -18.49 -4.26
N THR A 40 9.36 -17.77 -4.55
CA THR A 40 9.57 -16.41 -4.03
C THR A 40 9.21 -15.37 -5.09
N LYS A 41 8.34 -14.43 -4.72
CA LYS A 41 8.00 -13.24 -5.50
C LYS A 41 8.73 -12.03 -4.95
N VAL A 42 9.61 -11.45 -5.76
CA VAL A 42 10.36 -10.25 -5.39
C VAL A 42 9.72 -9.05 -6.07
N ILE A 43 9.04 -8.22 -5.28
CA ILE A 43 8.33 -7.03 -5.77
C ILE A 43 9.22 -5.81 -5.55
N LYS A 44 9.94 -5.43 -6.61
CA LYS A 44 10.73 -4.21 -6.65
C LYS A 44 9.84 -3.02 -6.95
N TYR A 45 10.02 -1.95 -6.19
CA TYR A 45 9.31 -0.70 -6.46
C TYR A 45 10.20 0.52 -6.19
N LYS A 46 10.10 1.51 -7.06
CA LYS A 46 10.67 2.84 -6.83
C LYS A 46 9.72 3.65 -5.97
N PHE A 47 10.25 4.27 -4.92
CA PHE A 47 9.49 5.18 -4.07
C PHE A 47 9.99 6.61 -4.29
N TYR A 48 9.13 7.46 -4.84
CA TYR A 48 9.35 8.89 -4.99
C TYR A 48 8.53 9.65 -3.96
N ILE A 49 9.10 10.70 -3.40
CA ILE A 49 8.40 11.61 -2.51
C ILE A 49 8.77 13.04 -2.88
N SER A 50 7.79 13.93 -2.92
CA SER A 50 8.06 15.35 -3.11
C SER A 50 8.97 15.89 -1.99
N PRO A 51 9.92 16.79 -2.27
CA PRO A 51 10.77 17.40 -1.25
C PRO A 51 9.97 18.08 -0.14
N PHE A 52 8.81 18.67 -0.47
CA PHE A 52 7.94 19.29 0.53
C PHE A 52 7.32 18.26 1.48
N ALA A 53 6.80 17.15 0.96
CA ALA A 53 6.27 16.08 1.81
C ALA A 53 7.36 15.48 2.70
N GLU A 54 8.55 15.20 2.14
CA GLU A 54 9.70 14.69 2.90
C GLU A 54 10.05 15.64 4.05
N ALA A 55 10.17 16.94 3.77
CA ALA A 55 10.43 17.95 4.79
C ALA A 55 9.33 17.99 5.86
N LYS A 56 8.06 17.78 5.49
CA LYS A 56 6.96 17.75 6.46
C LYS A 56 7.08 16.58 7.43
N TYR A 57 7.37 15.37 6.95
CA TYR A 57 7.60 14.22 7.82
C TYR A 57 8.82 14.43 8.72
N TYR A 58 9.90 14.97 8.16
CA TYR A 58 11.11 15.30 8.93
C TYR A 58 10.83 16.27 10.07
N ASN A 59 10.03 17.31 9.82
CA ASN A 59 9.62 18.28 10.84
C ASN A 59 8.73 17.68 11.94
N GLU A 60 8.03 16.58 11.66
CA GLU A 60 7.29 15.80 12.65
C GLU A 60 8.17 14.76 13.37
N GLY A 61 9.49 14.75 13.13
CA GLY A 61 10.43 13.80 13.70
C GLY A 61 10.32 12.39 13.12
N LYS A 62 9.78 12.25 11.90
CA LYS A 62 9.57 10.98 11.21
C LYS A 62 10.49 10.87 9.98
N ASN A 63 11.08 9.71 9.78
CA ASN A 63 11.79 9.37 8.55
C ASN A 63 10.87 8.53 7.64
N VAL A 64 10.62 9.01 6.41
CA VAL A 64 9.70 8.35 5.48
C VAL A 64 10.24 7.00 5.01
N GLU A 65 11.54 6.90 4.73
CA GLU A 65 12.15 5.64 4.29
C GLU A 65 11.98 4.56 5.37
N ASP A 66 12.24 4.90 6.64
CA ASP A 66 12.04 4.00 7.78
C ASP A 66 10.57 3.59 7.93
N LEU A 67 9.64 4.54 7.78
CA LEU A 67 8.21 4.26 7.83
C LEU A 67 7.77 3.33 6.70
N VAL A 68 8.23 3.56 5.46
CA VAL A 68 7.93 2.70 4.31
C VAL A 68 8.49 1.31 4.53
N ASN A 69 9.75 1.19 4.97
CA ASN A 69 10.37 -0.10 5.29
C ASN A 69 9.60 -0.87 6.37
N PHE A 70 9.13 -0.17 7.40
CA PHE A 70 8.28 -0.75 8.44
C PHE A 70 6.97 -1.28 7.85
N VAL A 71 6.26 -0.50 7.03
CA VAL A 71 5.01 -0.95 6.39
C VAL A 71 5.26 -2.16 5.50
N SER A 72 6.31 -2.14 4.69
CA SER A 72 6.67 -3.24 3.79
C SER A 72 6.96 -4.52 4.56
N SER A 73 7.74 -4.45 5.63
CA SER A 73 8.08 -5.60 6.46
C SER A 73 6.85 -6.19 7.17
N GLU A 74 5.97 -5.34 7.69
CA GLU A 74 4.75 -5.79 8.37
C GLU A 74 3.76 -6.41 7.38
N LEU A 75 3.60 -5.83 6.19
CA LEU A 75 2.75 -6.39 5.14
C LEU A 75 3.32 -7.70 4.60
N GLU A 76 4.64 -7.79 4.41
CA GLU A 76 5.35 -9.00 4.01
C GLU A 76 5.10 -10.14 5.01
N ARG A 77 5.37 -9.88 6.29
CA ARG A 77 5.12 -10.81 7.40
C ARG A 77 3.67 -11.27 7.39
N ALA A 78 2.74 -10.33 7.24
CA ALA A 78 1.31 -10.60 7.17
C ALA A 78 0.94 -11.53 6.00
N LEU A 79 1.40 -11.24 4.79
CA LEU A 79 1.08 -12.04 3.59
C LEU A 79 1.69 -13.45 3.67
N ASN A 80 2.96 -13.55 4.08
CA ASN A 80 3.70 -14.81 4.09
C ASN A 80 3.10 -15.83 5.06
N LEU A 81 2.59 -15.37 6.22
CA LEU A 81 1.87 -16.24 7.17
C LEU A 81 0.71 -17.03 6.55
N TYR A 82 0.08 -16.47 5.51
CA TYR A 82 -1.03 -17.09 4.80
C TYR A 82 -0.58 -17.83 3.53
N LEU A 83 0.26 -17.19 2.71
CA LEU A 83 0.65 -17.74 1.41
C LEU A 83 1.51 -19.01 1.54
N GLU A 84 2.34 -19.11 2.58
CA GLU A 84 3.16 -20.31 2.86
C GLU A 84 2.32 -21.54 3.21
N LYS A 85 1.10 -21.33 3.74
CA LYS A 85 0.16 -22.40 4.11
C LYS A 85 -0.85 -22.72 3.02
N SER A 86 -0.76 -22.06 1.87
CA SER A 86 -1.68 -22.26 0.76
C SER A 86 -1.37 -23.54 -0.03
N ASP A 87 -2.27 -23.91 -0.93
CA ASP A 87 -2.10 -25.01 -1.88
C ASP A 87 -0.90 -24.85 -2.81
N ARG A 88 -0.42 -23.60 -2.99
CA ARG A 88 0.80 -23.25 -3.73
C ARG A 88 1.67 -22.33 -2.89
N PRO A 89 2.51 -22.87 -1.99
CA PRO A 89 3.34 -22.08 -1.09
C PRO A 89 4.13 -21.01 -1.84
N THR A 90 3.87 -19.76 -1.47
CA THR A 90 4.50 -18.58 -2.08
C THR A 90 5.00 -17.67 -0.97
N THR A 91 6.20 -17.13 -1.11
CA THR A 91 6.74 -16.09 -0.25
C THR A 91 6.82 -14.79 -1.05
N ILE A 92 6.39 -13.70 -0.46
CA ILE A 92 6.52 -12.34 -0.98
C ILE A 92 7.70 -11.66 -0.30
N VAL A 93 8.44 -10.87 -1.07
CA VAL A 93 9.47 -9.95 -0.57
C VAL A 93 9.25 -8.58 -1.24
N PHE A 94 9.18 -7.53 -0.44
CA PHE A 94 9.09 -6.15 -0.94
C PHE A 94 10.47 -5.48 -0.92
N GLU A 95 10.94 -5.01 -2.08
CA GLU A 95 12.24 -4.34 -2.22
C GLU A 95 12.06 -2.86 -2.62
N PRO A 96 12.04 -1.93 -1.64
CA PRO A 96 12.01 -0.50 -1.93
C PRO A 96 13.31 -0.01 -2.57
N LEU A 97 13.16 0.83 -3.59
CA LEU A 97 14.22 1.64 -4.19
C LEU A 97 13.86 3.12 -3.97
N PHE A 98 14.42 3.73 -2.92
CA PHE A 98 14.16 5.14 -2.62
C PHE A 98 14.89 6.05 -3.62
N ILE A 99 14.13 6.85 -4.37
CA ILE A 99 14.68 7.75 -5.39
C ILE A 99 14.54 9.19 -4.90
N LYS A 100 15.68 9.85 -4.70
CA LYS A 100 15.75 11.23 -4.20
C LYS A 100 15.63 12.27 -5.31
N GLU A 101 16.07 11.94 -6.51
CA GLU A 101 16.00 12.82 -7.67
C GLU A 101 14.72 12.56 -8.44
N ILE A 102 13.77 13.49 -8.36
CA ILE A 102 12.55 13.45 -9.16
C ILE A 102 12.89 13.91 -10.59
N PRO A 103 12.46 13.19 -11.63
CA PRO A 103 12.71 13.60 -13.01
C PRO A 103 12.15 15.00 -13.29
N PRO A 104 12.83 15.83 -14.10
CA PRO A 104 12.52 17.27 -14.23
C PRO A 104 11.14 17.58 -14.79
N ASN A 105 10.48 16.62 -15.45
CA ASN A 105 9.13 16.77 -16.03
C ASN A 105 8.01 16.30 -15.07
N ILE A 106 8.35 16.05 -13.80
CA ILE A 106 7.44 15.47 -12.81
C ILE A 106 7.38 16.40 -11.60
N GLU A 107 6.24 17.04 -11.42
CA GLU A 107 6.03 18.02 -10.35
C GLU A 107 5.16 17.40 -9.25
N LEU A 108 5.78 16.67 -8.31
CA LEU A 108 5.09 16.06 -7.16
C LEU A 108 4.63 17.08 -6.10
N ASP A 109 4.91 18.36 -6.32
CA ASP A 109 4.43 19.47 -5.49
C ASP A 109 3.23 20.21 -6.08
N LYS A 110 2.87 19.90 -7.33
CA LYS A 110 1.74 20.54 -7.99
C LYS A 110 0.44 19.86 -7.58
N CYS A 111 -0.24 20.49 -6.63
CA CYS A 111 -1.62 20.17 -6.30
C CYS A 111 -2.54 20.79 -7.35
N ASP A 112 -2.73 20.09 -8.47
CA ASP A 112 -3.78 20.47 -9.41
C ASP A 112 -5.17 20.33 -8.75
N THR A 113 -6.22 20.76 -9.43
CA THR A 113 -7.62 20.54 -8.98
C THR A 113 -8.29 19.41 -9.74
N ASN A 114 -7.67 18.94 -10.83
CA ASN A 114 -8.23 17.91 -11.71
C ASN A 114 -7.47 16.58 -11.59
N LEU A 115 -8.19 15.49 -11.29
CA LEU A 115 -7.64 14.12 -11.25
C LEU A 115 -7.02 13.68 -12.58
N ILE A 116 -7.52 14.20 -13.71
CA ILE A 116 -6.97 13.90 -15.03
C ILE A 116 -5.52 14.39 -15.14
N GLU A 117 -5.22 15.57 -14.60
CA GLU A 117 -3.86 16.13 -14.60
C GLU A 117 -2.94 15.32 -13.70
N LEU A 118 -3.44 14.84 -12.55
CA LEU A 118 -2.68 13.92 -11.69
C LEU A 118 -2.40 12.58 -12.39
N ALA A 119 -3.36 12.04 -13.14
CA ALA A 119 -3.16 10.83 -13.94
C ALA A 119 -2.14 11.03 -15.06
N ASN A 120 -2.04 12.23 -15.65
CA ASN A 120 -1.01 12.54 -16.64
C ASN A 120 0.41 12.49 -16.04
N ILE A 121 0.58 12.87 -14.77
CA ILE A 121 1.86 12.77 -14.06
C ILE A 121 2.35 11.32 -13.96
N LEU A 122 1.43 10.35 -13.78
CA LEU A 122 1.78 8.92 -13.82
C LEU A 122 2.31 8.44 -15.17
N ASN A 123 1.84 9.04 -16.26
CA ASN A 123 2.31 8.69 -17.59
C ASN A 123 3.73 9.23 -17.85
N ASN A 124 4.13 10.32 -17.19
CA ASN A 124 5.51 10.81 -17.29
C ASN A 124 6.50 9.95 -16.48
N LEU A 125 6.05 9.34 -15.38
CA LEU A 125 6.79 8.30 -14.64
C LEU A 125 6.99 7.01 -15.46
N LEU A 126 6.37 6.88 -16.65
CA LEU A 126 6.42 5.70 -17.50
C LEU A 126 7.74 5.50 -18.24
N MET A 127 8.47 6.58 -18.51
CA MET A 127 9.61 6.53 -19.42
C MET A 127 10.91 5.99 -18.81
N GLU A 128 11.01 5.83 -17.48
CA GLU A 128 12.29 5.52 -16.83
C GLU A 128 12.54 4.03 -16.55
N THR A 129 11.52 3.20 -16.28
CA THR A 129 11.71 1.77 -15.98
C THR A 129 10.47 0.96 -16.34
N SER A 130 10.62 -0.01 -17.24
CA SER A 130 9.53 -0.89 -17.67
C SER A 130 9.32 -2.11 -16.74
N ASP A 131 10.28 -2.44 -15.88
CA ASP A 131 10.29 -3.69 -15.11
C ASP A 131 10.05 -3.50 -13.60
N THR A 132 9.94 -2.24 -13.14
CA THR A 132 9.84 -1.89 -11.72
C THR A 132 8.58 -1.08 -11.46
N SER A 133 7.79 -1.45 -10.46
CA SER A 133 6.62 -0.68 -10.04
C SER A 133 7.05 0.69 -9.50
N VAL A 134 6.18 1.70 -9.58
CA VAL A 134 6.45 3.05 -9.08
C VAL A 134 5.38 3.43 -8.06
N ILE A 135 5.82 3.92 -6.92
CA ILE A 135 4.97 4.55 -5.91
C ILE A 135 5.48 5.98 -5.75
N ALA A 136 4.62 6.97 -5.94
CA ALA A 136 4.96 8.37 -5.82
C ALA A 136 4.01 9.08 -4.85
N MET A 137 4.55 9.85 -3.91
CA MET A 137 3.77 10.59 -2.93
C MET A 137 3.79 12.09 -3.25
N PHE A 138 2.59 12.64 -3.53
CA PHE A 138 2.38 14.08 -3.65
C PHE A 138 2.46 14.77 -2.29
N SER A 139 2.82 16.05 -2.28
CA SER A 139 2.67 16.92 -1.10
C SER A 139 1.22 17.35 -0.80
N CYS A 140 0.29 16.94 -1.64
CA CYS A 140 -1.10 17.38 -1.58
C CYS A 140 -1.93 16.48 -0.66
N PRO A 141 -2.91 17.03 0.08
CA PRO A 141 -3.91 16.23 0.76
C PRO A 141 -4.90 15.64 -0.25
N SER A 142 -5.49 14.50 0.09
CA SER A 142 -6.52 13.83 -0.71
C SER A 142 -7.91 14.50 -0.67
N LEU A 143 -8.14 15.38 0.32
CA LEU A 143 -9.45 15.96 0.63
C LEU A 143 -10.18 16.62 -0.55
N PRO A 144 -9.54 17.39 -1.45
CA PRO A 144 -10.21 18.00 -2.60
C PRO A 144 -10.85 17.00 -3.57
N TYR A 145 -10.40 15.74 -3.55
CA TYR A 145 -10.83 14.67 -4.45
C TYR A 145 -11.77 13.67 -3.79
N LYS A 146 -12.15 13.91 -2.53
CA LYS A 146 -12.90 12.98 -1.69
C LYS A 146 -14.19 12.49 -2.36
N ASP A 147 -14.93 13.37 -3.03
CA ASP A 147 -16.20 13.00 -3.68
C ASP A 147 -16.00 12.01 -4.82
N THR A 148 -14.91 12.14 -5.58
CA THR A 148 -14.57 11.16 -6.63
C THR A 148 -14.26 9.80 -6.04
N PHE A 149 -13.41 9.72 -5.01
CA PHE A 149 -13.08 8.45 -4.35
C PHE A 149 -14.31 7.81 -3.68
N ASN A 150 -15.18 8.62 -3.08
CA ASN A 150 -16.45 8.13 -2.52
C ASN A 150 -17.35 7.54 -3.61
N THR A 151 -17.45 8.21 -4.76
CA THR A 151 -18.30 7.76 -5.88
C THR A 151 -17.80 6.45 -6.48
N THR A 152 -16.48 6.26 -6.53
CA THR A 152 -15.88 4.99 -6.98
C THR A 152 -15.87 3.90 -5.91
N GLY A 153 -16.31 4.20 -4.69
CA GLY A 153 -16.26 3.26 -3.56
C GLY A 153 -14.84 2.95 -3.09
N GLN A 154 -13.88 3.78 -3.45
CA GLN A 154 -12.48 3.63 -3.07
C GLN A 154 -12.27 4.20 -1.67
N GLU A 155 -11.85 3.36 -0.74
CA GLU A 155 -11.71 3.77 0.66
C GLU A 155 -10.43 4.58 0.86
N VAL A 156 -9.30 4.07 0.38
CA VAL A 156 -7.99 4.73 0.47
C VAL A 156 -7.77 5.61 -0.77
N PRO A 157 -7.55 6.93 -0.62
CA PRO A 157 -7.24 7.80 -1.76
C PRO A 157 -5.91 7.44 -2.43
N TYR A 158 -5.97 7.02 -3.69
CA TYR A 158 -4.81 6.75 -4.54
C TYR A 158 -5.23 6.80 -6.02
N ILE A 159 -4.27 7.00 -6.91
CA ILE A 159 -4.48 6.89 -8.37
C ILE A 159 -3.50 5.84 -8.87
N THR A 160 -3.94 4.92 -9.72
CA THR A 160 -3.07 3.85 -10.20
C THR A 160 -3.24 3.58 -11.69
N HIS A 161 -2.14 3.32 -12.39
CA HIS A 161 -2.12 2.79 -13.75
C HIS A 161 -1.40 1.43 -13.73
N GLU A 162 -2.07 0.41 -14.26
CA GLU A 162 -1.48 -0.90 -14.48
C GLU A 162 -0.84 -0.97 -15.87
N LEU A 163 0.36 -1.56 -15.95
CA LEU A 163 0.95 -1.97 -17.21
C LEU A 163 0.92 -3.50 -17.32
N SER A 164 -0.20 -4.02 -17.79
CA SER A 164 -0.44 -5.46 -17.87
C SER A 164 0.64 -6.28 -18.59
N PRO A 165 1.31 -5.84 -19.69
CA PRO A 165 2.37 -6.65 -20.30
C PRO A 165 3.65 -6.73 -19.46
N LEU A 166 3.83 -5.83 -18.49
CA LEU A 166 5.06 -5.69 -17.71
C LEU A 166 4.84 -6.05 -16.24
N CYS A 167 3.60 -6.33 -15.84
CA CYS A 167 3.17 -6.59 -14.47
C CYS A 167 3.44 -5.45 -13.47
N THR A 168 4.01 -4.34 -13.89
CA THR A 168 4.29 -3.20 -13.02
C THR A 168 3.07 -2.32 -12.85
N THR A 169 2.97 -1.66 -11.71
CA THR A 169 1.99 -0.60 -11.49
C THR A 169 2.68 0.73 -11.26
N ARG A 170 1.95 1.81 -11.51
CA ARG A 170 2.32 3.13 -11.00
C ARG A 170 1.22 3.62 -10.12
N THR A 171 1.55 4.02 -8.90
CA THR A 171 0.58 4.42 -7.90
C THR A 171 0.96 5.77 -7.33
N LEU A 172 0.06 6.74 -7.41
CA LEU A 172 0.14 8.01 -6.71
C LEU A 172 -0.56 7.90 -5.37
N LEU A 173 0.11 8.38 -4.35
CA LEU A 173 -0.39 8.59 -3.01
C LEU A 173 -0.45 10.08 -2.70
N PHE A 174 -1.35 10.43 -1.79
CA PHE A 174 -1.46 11.76 -1.23
C PHE A 174 -0.70 11.82 0.10
N MET A 175 -0.23 13.00 0.49
CA MET A 175 0.50 13.18 1.74
C MET A 175 -0.46 13.05 2.92
N GLU A 176 -0.21 12.06 3.78
CA GLU A 176 -1.03 11.77 4.96
C GLU A 176 -0.09 11.58 6.17
N THR A 177 0.02 12.59 7.04
CA THR A 177 0.99 12.54 8.16
C THR A 177 0.47 11.79 9.39
N GLU A 178 -0.84 11.55 9.44
CA GLU A 178 -1.46 10.66 10.43
C GLU A 178 -1.05 9.20 10.15
N GLN A 179 -0.44 8.56 11.14
CA GLN A 179 0.09 7.20 11.03
C GLN A 179 -0.89 6.16 10.44
N PRO A 180 -2.17 6.07 10.87
CA PRO A 180 -3.09 5.07 10.30
C PRO A 180 -3.39 5.33 8.81
N LYS A 181 -3.46 6.61 8.39
CA LYS A 181 -3.67 6.96 6.98
C LYS A 181 -2.43 6.67 6.15
N PHE A 182 -1.24 6.96 6.65
CA PHE A 182 0.02 6.60 6.01
C PHE A 182 0.14 5.09 5.80
N LEU A 183 -0.11 4.30 6.86
CA LEU A 183 -0.10 2.84 6.80
C LEU A 183 -1.08 2.32 5.75
N ALA A 184 -2.31 2.84 5.74
CA ALA A 184 -3.32 2.45 4.77
C ALA A 184 -2.91 2.78 3.32
N ALA A 185 -2.41 4.00 3.08
CA ALA A 185 -1.97 4.45 1.77
C ALA A 185 -0.80 3.62 1.23
N VAL A 186 0.27 3.47 2.03
CA VAL A 186 1.48 2.74 1.61
C VAL A 186 1.17 1.25 1.45
N SER A 187 0.48 0.61 2.39
CA SER A 187 0.11 -0.81 2.27
C SER A 187 -0.74 -1.06 1.01
N THR A 188 -1.68 -0.16 0.71
CA THR A 188 -2.49 -0.26 -0.50
C THR A 188 -1.62 -0.16 -1.75
N ALA A 189 -0.70 0.81 -1.82
CA ALA A 189 0.21 0.94 -2.95
C ALA A 189 1.14 -0.26 -3.12
N LEU A 190 1.60 -0.89 -2.03
CA LEU A 190 2.39 -2.12 -2.07
C LEU A 190 1.58 -3.29 -2.62
N MET A 191 0.32 -3.43 -2.21
CA MET A 191 -0.59 -4.44 -2.76
C MET A 191 -0.82 -4.22 -4.27
N ARG A 192 -0.99 -2.97 -4.70
CA ARG A 192 -1.05 -2.61 -6.13
C ARG A 192 0.26 -3.00 -6.83
N ALA A 193 1.42 -2.67 -6.25
CA ALA A 193 2.74 -3.02 -6.79
C ALA A 193 2.97 -4.53 -6.91
N ALA A 194 2.34 -5.33 -6.05
CA ALA A 194 2.30 -6.79 -6.13
C ALA A 194 1.32 -7.34 -7.21
N GLY A 195 0.73 -6.45 -8.02
CA GLY A 195 -0.18 -6.80 -9.11
C GLY A 195 -1.61 -7.12 -8.65
N VAL A 196 -2.00 -6.71 -7.45
CA VAL A 196 -3.39 -6.85 -7.00
C VAL A 196 -4.25 -5.77 -7.61
N ASN A 197 -4.98 -6.11 -8.67
CA ASN A 197 -5.89 -5.19 -9.34
C ASN A 197 -7.31 -5.19 -8.74
N VAL A 198 -7.40 -5.04 -7.42
CA VAL A 198 -8.68 -4.84 -6.69
C VAL A 198 -8.73 -3.39 -6.21
N SER A 199 -9.91 -2.77 -6.24
CA SER A 199 -10.06 -1.34 -5.85
C SER A 199 -9.75 -1.12 -4.37
N ASN A 200 -10.20 -2.01 -3.48
CA ASN A 200 -9.90 -2.00 -2.06
C ASN A 200 -9.18 -3.29 -1.68
N PRO A 201 -7.85 -3.38 -1.88
CA PRO A 201 -7.11 -4.63 -1.64
C PRO A 201 -6.99 -4.97 -0.15
N LEU A 202 -7.21 -3.98 0.71
CA LEU A 202 -7.15 -4.06 2.16
C LEU A 202 -8.50 -3.65 2.75
N MET A 203 -8.87 -4.30 3.84
CA MET A 203 -10.00 -3.96 4.69
C MET A 203 -9.49 -3.30 5.95
N PHE A 204 -10.13 -2.20 6.35
CA PHE A 204 -9.75 -1.44 7.54
C PHE A 204 -10.87 -1.55 8.57
N GLU A 205 -10.54 -2.03 9.76
CA GLU A 205 -11.48 -2.16 10.87
C GLU A 205 -10.98 -1.36 12.08
N GLU A 206 -11.86 -0.51 12.62
CA GLU A 206 -11.63 0.13 13.91
C GLU A 206 -12.12 -0.83 15.00
N VAL A 207 -11.23 -1.25 15.87
CA VAL A 207 -11.51 -2.13 17.00
C VAL A 207 -11.42 -1.30 18.28
N SER A 208 -12.57 -1.07 18.92
CA SER A 208 -12.61 -0.40 20.22
C SER A 208 -12.24 -1.38 21.33
N ASN A 209 -11.08 -1.20 21.95
CA ASN A 209 -10.57 -2.06 23.03
C ASN A 209 -10.86 -1.49 24.43
N GLY A 210 -12.03 -0.88 24.63
CA GLY A 210 -12.41 -0.30 25.93
C GLY A 210 -11.38 0.71 26.44
N ASP A 211 -10.76 0.42 27.60
CA ASP A 211 -9.80 1.30 28.30
C ASP A 211 -8.45 1.44 27.57
N GLU A 212 -8.10 0.55 26.63
CA GLU A 212 -6.85 0.60 25.87
C GLU A 212 -6.92 1.56 24.65
N GLY A 213 -8.08 2.16 24.42
CA GLY A 213 -8.31 3.09 23.32
C GLY A 213 -8.75 2.42 22.02
N VAL A 214 -8.47 3.08 20.91
CA VAL A 214 -8.88 2.68 19.56
C VAL A 214 -7.71 2.01 18.84
N ARG A 215 -7.92 0.77 18.36
CA ARG A 215 -6.98 0.04 17.51
C ARG A 215 -7.49 0.02 16.06
N PHE A 216 -6.58 0.12 15.11
CA PHE A 216 -6.89 -0.05 13.69
C PHE A 216 -6.28 -1.35 13.18
N ASP A 217 -7.14 -2.25 12.72
CA ASP A 217 -6.74 -3.50 12.08
C ASP A 217 -6.79 -3.36 10.57
N ILE A 218 -5.71 -3.77 9.90
CA ILE A 218 -5.62 -3.85 8.43
C ILE A 218 -5.66 -5.33 8.06
N ARG A 219 -6.61 -5.72 7.22
CA ARG A 219 -6.73 -7.09 6.72
C ARG A 219 -6.60 -7.15 5.21
N VAL A 220 -5.96 -8.20 4.71
CA VAL A 220 -5.93 -8.44 3.26
C VAL A 220 -7.21 -9.16 2.86
N SER A 221 -7.90 -8.67 1.83
CA SER A 221 -9.13 -9.33 1.38
C SER A 221 -8.82 -10.70 0.76
N ASN A 222 -9.75 -11.66 0.86
CA ASN A 222 -9.58 -12.98 0.26
C ASN A 222 -9.37 -12.89 -1.26
N GLU A 223 -10.04 -11.95 -1.93
CA GLU A 223 -9.83 -11.69 -3.35
C GLU A 223 -8.38 -11.26 -3.62
N SER A 224 -7.82 -10.34 -2.83
CA SER A 224 -6.43 -9.92 -2.96
C SER A 224 -5.45 -11.08 -2.80
N MET A 225 -5.71 -11.99 -1.85
CA MET A 225 -4.86 -13.17 -1.64
C MET A 225 -4.87 -14.11 -2.84
N GLU A 226 -6.04 -14.40 -3.42
CA GLU A 226 -6.13 -15.23 -4.63
C GLU A 226 -5.47 -14.53 -5.83
N ARG A 227 -5.66 -13.21 -5.99
CA ARG A 227 -4.97 -12.44 -7.05
C ARG A 227 -3.44 -12.53 -6.91
N ILE A 228 -2.92 -12.44 -5.69
CA ILE A 228 -1.49 -12.63 -5.44
C ILE A 228 -1.04 -14.04 -5.86
N LYS A 229 -1.79 -15.09 -5.51
CA LYS A 229 -1.43 -16.48 -5.86
C LYS A 229 -1.46 -16.72 -7.37
N GLU A 230 -2.48 -16.22 -8.06
CA GLU A 230 -2.69 -16.44 -9.49
C GLU A 230 -1.74 -15.62 -10.37
N ASN A 231 -1.27 -14.48 -9.87
CA ASN A 231 -0.39 -13.59 -10.60
C ASN A 231 0.91 -14.33 -11.00
N ARG A 232 1.23 -14.37 -12.29
CA ARG A 232 2.43 -15.05 -12.82
C ARG A 232 3.70 -14.21 -12.79
N CYS A 233 3.62 -13.00 -12.27
CA CYS A 233 4.70 -12.03 -12.31
C CYS A 233 5.58 -12.11 -11.05
N PHE A 234 6.76 -11.49 -11.14
CA PHE A 234 7.70 -11.27 -10.03
C PHE A 234 8.38 -12.52 -9.45
N TYR A 235 8.15 -13.70 -10.04
CA TYR A 235 8.87 -14.90 -9.62
C TYR A 235 10.37 -14.73 -9.86
N ASN A 236 11.14 -14.92 -8.81
CA ASN A 236 12.58 -15.08 -8.92
C ASN A 236 12.87 -16.58 -9.12
N HIS A 237 13.49 -16.93 -10.25
CA HIS A 237 13.92 -18.30 -10.55
C HIS A 237 15.31 -18.56 -9.99
#